data_AF-G4ZM09-F1
#
_entry.id   AF-G4ZM09-F1
#
_cell.length_a   1.000
_cell.length_b   1.000
_cell.length_c   1.000
_cell.angle_alpha   90.00
_cell.angle_beta   90.00
_cell.angle_gamma   90.00
#
_symmetry.space_group_name_H-M   'P 1'
#
loop_
_entity.id
_entity.type
_entity.pdbx_description
1 polymer ?
#
loop_
_entity_poly.entity_id
_entity_poly.type
_entity_poly.pdbx_seq_one_letter_code
_entity_poly.pdbx_strand_id
1 'polypeptide(L)'
;MHTELYTWGEGFHRVPREFVLPPGTVRVVWQQWCAGQPLLRQLSKHDMASRLQKIRLAELQRLMRLVEALLTSDEVLRAHSSLDSAGLLFEQVKNRLPFSSTSSKGRARRLDQLSWRNLAREHARHSSS
;
A
#
# COMPACT_ATOMS: atom_id res chain seq x y z
N MET A 1 -20.80 -4.68 1.60
CA MET A 1 -20.09 -3.59 2.30
C MET A 1 -20.61 -2.26 1.75
N HIS A 2 -21.17 -1.40 2.61
CA HIS A 2 -21.54 -0.05 2.20
C HIS A 2 -20.25 0.78 2.01
N THR A 3 -20.08 1.37 0.82
CA THR A 3 -19.05 2.38 0.62
C THR A 3 -19.68 3.70 1.03
N GLU A 4 -19.27 4.26 2.16
CA GLU A 4 -19.65 5.62 2.52
C GLU A 4 -19.04 6.59 1.51
N LEU A 5 -19.88 7.48 0.96
CA LEU A 5 -19.46 8.54 0.07
C LEU A 5 -19.48 9.86 0.84
N TYR A 6 -18.42 10.64 0.65
CA TYR A 6 -18.24 11.95 1.25
C TYR A 6 -18.31 13.02 0.16
N THR A 7 -18.82 14.18 0.51
CA THR A 7 -18.91 15.33 -0.39
C THR A 7 -17.91 16.39 0.04
N TRP A 8 -17.01 16.75 -0.87
CA TRP A 8 -16.13 17.91 -0.69
C TRP A 8 -15.71 18.49 -2.04
N GLY A 9 -15.60 19.81 -2.13
CA GLY A 9 -15.54 20.48 -3.43
C GLY A 9 -16.84 20.26 -4.21
N GLU A 10 -16.73 19.89 -5.48
CA GLU A 10 -17.87 19.64 -6.37
C GLU A 10 -18.09 18.13 -6.65
N GLY A 11 -17.45 17.25 -5.88
CA GLY A 11 -17.40 15.81 -6.16
C GLY A 11 -17.85 14.91 -5.01
N PHE A 12 -18.13 13.66 -5.37
CA PHE A 12 -18.26 12.54 -4.45
C PHE A 12 -16.93 11.80 -4.32
N HIS A 13 -16.57 11.46 -3.09
CA HIS A 13 -15.28 10.87 -2.76
C HIS A 13 -15.48 9.67 -1.85
N ARG A 14 -14.57 8.70 -1.93
CA ARG A 14 -14.61 7.47 -1.10
C ARG A 14 -14.10 7.69 0.33
N VAL A 15 -13.59 8.88 0.63
CA VAL A 15 -12.99 9.24 1.92
C VAL A 15 -13.29 10.70 2.29
N PRO A 16 -13.30 11.04 3.59
CA PRO A 16 -13.39 12.42 4.04
C PRO A 16 -12.26 13.29 3.47
N ARG A 17 -12.46 14.61 3.40
CA ARG A 17 -11.45 15.54 2.86
C ARG A 17 -10.14 15.51 3.65
N GLU A 18 -10.24 15.25 4.95
CA GLU A 18 -9.15 15.20 5.92
C GLU A 18 -8.44 13.84 5.93
N PHE A 19 -8.88 12.89 5.10
CA PHE A 19 -8.32 11.55 5.06
C PHE A 19 -6.81 11.57 4.80
N VAL A 20 -6.06 10.88 5.65
CA VAL A 20 -4.63 10.69 5.48
C VAL A 20 -4.36 9.22 5.26
N LEU A 21 -3.52 8.91 4.26
CA LEU A 21 -3.07 7.55 4.04
C LEU A 21 -2.41 6.99 5.31
N PRO A 22 -2.80 5.79 5.73
CA PRO A 22 -2.38 5.24 7.01
C PRO A 22 -0.85 5.17 7.09
N PRO A 23 -0.24 5.65 8.19
CA PRO A 23 1.15 5.36 8.46
C PRO A 23 1.29 3.88 8.81
N GLY A 24 2.50 3.37 8.75
CA GLY A 24 2.79 2.02 9.22
C GLY A 24 3.76 1.29 8.35
N THR A 25 3.87 -0.01 8.63
CA THR A 25 4.76 -0.88 7.89
C THR A 25 4.12 -1.32 6.58
N VAL A 26 4.94 -1.81 5.64
CA VAL A 26 4.44 -2.37 4.38
C VAL A 26 3.45 -3.51 4.61
N ARG A 27 3.62 -4.32 5.66
CA ARG A 27 2.70 -5.41 6.03
C ARG A 27 1.33 -4.87 6.44
N VAL A 28 1.30 -3.88 7.34
CA VAL A 28 0.04 -3.29 7.82
C VAL A 28 -0.73 -2.64 6.68
N VAL A 29 -0.04 -1.88 5.83
CA VAL A 29 -0.71 -1.20 4.72
C VAL A 29 -1.11 -2.16 3.61
N TRP A 30 -0.40 -3.27 3.42
CA TRP A 30 -0.86 -4.37 2.54
C TRP A 30 -2.19 -4.97 3.02
N GLN A 31 -2.33 -5.23 4.32
CA GLN A 31 -3.60 -5.73 4.85
C GLN A 31 -4.75 -4.73 4.61
N GLN A 32 -4.49 -3.44 4.82
CA GLN A 32 -5.46 -2.37 4.55
C GLN A 32 -5.75 -2.19 3.05
N TRP A 33 -4.76 -2.40 2.19
CA TRP A 33 -4.92 -2.42 0.74
C TRP A 33 -5.93 -3.49 0.31
N CYS A 34 -5.78 -4.69 0.88
CA CYS A 34 -6.60 -5.83 0.52
C CYS A 34 -8.02 -5.79 1.11
N ALA A 35 -8.14 -5.57 2.41
CA ALA A 35 -9.39 -5.74 3.17
C ALA A 35 -9.64 -4.64 4.22
N GLY A 36 -9.00 -3.48 4.08
CA GLY A 36 -9.19 -2.34 4.98
C GLY A 36 -10.46 -1.54 4.72
N GLN A 37 -10.72 -0.59 5.64
CA GLN A 37 -11.78 0.41 5.51
C GLN A 37 -11.16 1.80 5.73
N PRO A 38 -11.15 2.69 4.72
CA PRO A 38 -11.58 2.46 3.32
C PRO A 38 -10.67 1.46 2.59
N LEU A 39 -11.20 0.83 1.53
CA LEU A 39 -10.43 -0.07 0.67
C LEU A 39 -9.40 0.74 -0.13
N LEU A 40 -8.14 0.79 0.33
CA LEU A 40 -7.12 1.67 -0.24
C LEU A 40 -6.87 1.42 -1.74
N ARG A 41 -7.05 0.17 -2.19
CA ARG A 41 -6.93 -0.22 -3.61
C ARG A 41 -7.94 0.46 -4.54
N GLN A 42 -9.08 0.89 -4.02
CA GLN A 42 -10.14 1.56 -4.79
C GLN A 42 -9.99 3.09 -4.81
N LEU A 43 -9.05 3.63 -4.02
CA LEU A 43 -8.83 5.08 -3.99
C LEU A 43 -8.12 5.55 -5.26
N SER A 44 -8.55 6.71 -5.75
CA SER A 44 -8.01 7.40 -6.90
C SER A 44 -7.40 8.74 -6.52
N LYS A 45 -6.72 9.41 -7.47
CA LYS A 45 -6.21 10.77 -7.27
C LYS A 45 -7.31 11.79 -6.93
N HIS A 46 -8.56 11.51 -7.29
CA HIS A 46 -9.70 12.38 -7.00
C HIS A 46 -10.12 12.28 -5.54
N ASP A 47 -9.79 11.20 -4.86
CA ASP A 47 -10.07 10.99 -3.44
C ASP A 47 -9.05 11.71 -2.53
N MET A 48 -8.06 12.42 -3.09
CA MET A 48 -6.97 13.05 -2.35
C MET A 48 -7.06 14.59 -2.45
N ALA A 49 -7.20 15.26 -1.30
CA ALA A 49 -7.40 16.71 -1.23
C ALA A 49 -6.19 17.54 -1.67
N SER A 50 -4.96 17.04 -1.48
CA SER A 50 -3.72 17.76 -1.79
C SER A 50 -2.84 17.07 -2.83
N ARG A 51 -1.98 17.84 -3.51
CA ARG A 51 -0.96 17.31 -4.43
C ARG A 51 -0.04 16.29 -3.75
N LEU A 52 0.35 16.56 -2.50
CA LEU A 52 1.18 15.65 -1.72
C LEU A 52 0.49 14.30 -1.49
N GLN A 53 -0.78 14.30 -1.08
CA GLN A 53 -1.56 13.07 -0.90
C GLN A 53 -1.70 12.29 -2.22
N LYS A 54 -1.91 12.97 -3.36
CA LYS A 54 -1.94 12.33 -4.69
C LYS A 54 -0.63 11.61 -5.01
N ILE A 55 0.50 12.24 -4.73
CA ILE A 55 1.84 11.63 -4.91
C ILE A 55 2.00 10.42 -3.99
N ARG A 56 1.62 10.55 -2.71
CA ARG A 56 1.71 9.45 -1.73
C ARG A 56 0.81 8.28 -2.08
N LEU A 57 -0.38 8.53 -2.62
CA LEU A 57 -1.26 7.47 -3.12
C LEU A 57 -0.62 6.73 -4.29
N ALA A 58 -0.06 7.46 -5.26
CA ALA A 58 0.61 6.84 -6.40
C ALA A 58 1.85 6.03 -5.99
N GLU A 59 2.63 6.52 -5.02
CA GLU A 59 3.73 5.77 -4.39
C GLU A 59 3.24 4.47 -3.73
N LEU A 60 2.17 4.55 -2.94
CA LEU A 60 1.58 3.39 -2.29
C LEU A 60 1.08 2.36 -3.31
N GLN A 61 0.31 2.80 -4.31
CA GLN A 61 -0.21 1.93 -5.36
C GLN A 61 0.89 1.20 -6.11
N ARG A 62 2.00 1.86 -6.43
CA ARG A 62 3.16 1.20 -7.04
C ARG A 62 3.75 0.12 -6.12
N LEU A 63 3.94 0.44 -4.83
CA LEU A 63 4.48 -0.51 -3.87
C LEU A 63 3.56 -1.74 -3.70
N MET A 64 2.25 -1.54 -3.59
CA MET A 64 1.29 -2.65 -3.43
C MET A 64 1.22 -3.53 -4.69
N ARG A 65 1.33 -2.94 -5.88
CA ARG A 65 1.42 -3.71 -7.14
C ARG A 65 2.66 -4.60 -7.22
N LEU A 66 3.77 -4.23 -6.57
CA LEU A 66 4.93 -5.13 -6.47
C LEU A 66 4.61 -6.38 -5.64
N VAL A 67 3.81 -6.22 -4.58
CA VAL A 67 3.35 -7.35 -3.76
C VAL A 67 2.39 -8.22 -4.59
N GLU A 68 1.42 -7.61 -5.27
CA GLU A 68 0.47 -8.32 -6.14
C GLU A 68 1.18 -9.08 -7.27
N ALA A 69 2.22 -8.51 -7.87
CA ALA A 69 2.98 -9.16 -8.94
C ALA A 69 3.75 -10.42 -8.51
N LEU A 70 3.94 -10.63 -7.20
CA LEU A 70 4.57 -11.84 -6.64
C LEU A 70 3.57 -12.95 -6.32
N LEU A 71 2.27 -12.66 -6.48
CA LEU A 71 1.15 -13.55 -6.20
C LEU A 71 0.49 -13.97 -7.52
N THR A 72 -0.08 -15.18 -7.52
CA THR A 72 -1.00 -15.62 -8.57
C THR A 72 -2.34 -14.88 -8.48
N SER A 73 -3.15 -14.89 -9.54
CA SER A 73 -4.48 -14.28 -9.54
C SER A 73 -5.37 -14.80 -8.40
N ASP A 74 -5.33 -16.10 -8.12
CA ASP A 74 -6.10 -16.73 -7.04
C ASP A 74 -5.60 -16.30 -5.66
N GLU A 75 -4.28 -16.16 -5.49
CA GLU A 75 -3.70 -15.64 -4.26
C GLU A 75 -4.08 -14.17 -4.04
N VAL A 76 -4.05 -13.33 -5.08
CA VAL A 76 -4.52 -11.95 -4.98
C VAL A 76 -5.99 -11.91 -4.55
N LEU A 77 -6.85 -12.75 -5.13
CA LEU A 77 -8.25 -12.85 -4.71
C LEU A 77 -8.39 -13.28 -3.25
N ARG A 78 -7.61 -14.26 -2.80
CA ARG A 78 -7.59 -14.70 -1.39
C ARG A 78 -7.09 -13.60 -0.46
N ALA A 79 -6.04 -12.87 -0.82
CA ALA A 79 -5.54 -11.74 -0.04
C ALA A 79 -6.64 -10.71 0.19
N HIS A 80 -7.44 -10.42 -0.84
CA HIS A 80 -8.55 -9.48 -0.79
C HIS A 80 -9.74 -9.91 0.08
N SER A 81 -9.80 -11.17 0.53
CA SER A 81 -10.95 -11.69 1.29
C SER A 81 -10.95 -11.27 2.76
N SER A 82 -9.76 -11.08 3.36
CA SER A 82 -9.62 -10.81 4.80
C SER A 82 -8.23 -10.26 5.16
N LEU A 83 -8.14 -9.56 6.29
CA LEU A 83 -6.86 -9.06 6.82
C LEU A 83 -5.89 -10.21 7.15
N ASP A 84 -6.41 -11.35 7.63
CA ASP A 84 -5.61 -12.52 7.96
C ASP A 84 -5.03 -13.17 6.70
N SER A 85 -5.85 -13.37 5.67
CA SER A 85 -5.39 -13.92 4.38
C SER A 85 -4.36 -13.01 3.73
N ALA A 86 -4.58 -11.70 3.76
CA ALA A 86 -3.59 -10.72 3.28
C ALA A 86 -2.27 -10.83 4.06
N GLY A 87 -2.32 -10.95 5.39
CA GLY A 87 -1.15 -11.08 6.24
C GLY A 87 -0.35 -12.36 5.96
N LEU A 88 -1.02 -13.50 5.83
CA LEU A 88 -0.39 -14.79 5.53
C LEU A 88 0.31 -14.78 4.16
N LEU A 89 -0.37 -14.29 3.11
CA LEU A 89 0.22 -14.22 1.78
C LEU A 89 1.38 -13.22 1.71
N PHE A 90 1.33 -12.15 2.49
CA PHE A 90 2.47 -11.24 2.60
C PHE A 90 3.72 -11.94 3.14
N GLU A 91 3.59 -12.75 4.20
CA GLU A 91 4.72 -13.49 4.78
C GLU A 91 5.40 -14.43 3.77
N GLN A 92 4.62 -15.01 2.85
CA GLN A 92 5.12 -15.91 1.81
C GLN A 92 5.92 -15.18 0.71
N VAL A 93 5.65 -13.89 0.49
CA VAL A 93 6.26 -13.13 -0.62
C VAL A 93 7.26 -12.08 -0.18
N LYS A 94 7.28 -11.70 1.11
CA LYS A 94 8.09 -10.56 1.59
C LYS A 94 9.58 -10.68 1.27
N ASN A 95 10.14 -11.89 1.27
CA ASN A 95 11.56 -12.13 0.98
C ASN A 95 11.89 -12.06 -0.53
N ARG A 96 10.86 -12.04 -1.39
CA ARG A 96 10.98 -11.89 -2.85
C ARG A 96 10.81 -10.45 -3.31
N LEU A 97 10.52 -9.51 -2.40
CA LEU A 97 10.42 -8.10 -2.74
C LEU A 97 11.79 -7.54 -3.16
N PRO A 98 11.83 -6.60 -4.13
CA PRO A 98 13.07 -6.07 -4.68
C PRO A 98 13.70 -4.99 -3.77
N PHE A 99 13.76 -5.24 -2.46
CA PHE A 99 14.36 -4.35 -1.47
C PHE A 99 15.51 -5.04 -0.78
N SER A 100 16.57 -4.27 -0.50
CA SER A 100 17.73 -4.85 0.19
C SER A 100 17.35 -5.34 1.59
N SER A 101 17.73 -6.57 1.89
CA SER A 101 17.65 -7.17 3.22
C SER A 101 18.71 -6.60 4.19
N THR A 102 19.61 -5.75 3.70
CA THR A 102 20.62 -5.06 4.50
C THR A 102 20.53 -3.54 4.32
N SER A 103 20.77 -2.80 5.41
CA SER A 103 20.87 -1.34 5.36
C SER A 103 22.23 -0.91 4.80
N SER A 104 22.37 0.37 4.44
CA SER A 104 23.65 0.96 4.04
C SER A 104 24.75 0.86 5.11
N LYS A 105 24.38 0.54 6.36
CA LYS A 105 25.31 0.29 7.49
C LYS A 105 25.54 -1.20 7.75
N GLY A 106 25.18 -2.09 6.83
CA GLY A 106 25.37 -3.54 6.95
C GLY A 106 24.42 -4.28 7.89
N ARG A 107 23.48 -3.59 8.56
CA ARG A 107 22.52 -4.23 9.47
C ARG A 107 21.40 -4.94 8.71
N ALA A 108 21.03 -6.14 9.13
CA ALA A 108 19.86 -6.86 8.62
C ALA A 108 18.57 -6.05 8.80
N ARG A 109 17.71 -6.07 7.79
CA ARG A 109 16.42 -5.38 7.73
C ARG A 109 15.30 -6.40 7.75
N ARG A 110 14.30 -6.16 8.60
CA ARG A 110 13.02 -6.89 8.57
C ARG A 110 12.05 -6.09 7.73
N LEU A 111 11.88 -6.48 6.46
CA LEU A 111 11.10 -5.72 5.48
C LEU A 111 9.66 -5.43 5.97
N ASP A 112 9.05 -6.40 6.64
CA ASP A 112 7.72 -6.32 7.25
C ASP A 112 7.59 -5.27 8.36
N GLN A 113 8.71 -4.82 8.93
CA GLN A 113 8.77 -3.80 9.98
C GLN A 113 9.12 -2.41 9.43
N LEU A 114 9.46 -2.31 8.14
CA LEU A 114 9.84 -1.03 7.53
C LEU A 114 8.62 -0.23 7.14
N SER A 115 8.72 1.09 7.35
CA SER A 115 7.77 2.06 6.85
C SER A 115 7.58 1.92 5.35
N TRP A 116 6.34 1.76 4.90
CA TRP A 116 6.02 1.67 3.47
C TRP A 116 6.47 2.92 2.72
N ARG A 117 6.46 4.09 3.38
CA ARG A 117 6.92 5.36 2.78
C ARG A 117 8.42 5.33 2.48
N ASN A 118 9.23 4.66 3.30
CA ASN A 118 10.66 4.51 3.05
C ASN A 118 10.89 3.56 1.87
N LEU A 119 10.18 2.43 1.83
CA LEU A 119 10.26 1.48 0.71
C LEU A 119 9.78 2.07 -0.61
N ALA A 120 8.70 2.86 -0.60
CA ALA A 120 8.21 3.51 -1.81
C ALA A 120 9.22 4.54 -2.38
N ARG A 121 9.93 5.27 -1.50
CA ARG A 121 11.02 6.17 -1.92
C ARG A 121 12.23 5.39 -2.44
N GLU A 122 12.59 4.29 -1.78
CA GLU A 122 13.65 3.39 -2.23
C GLU A 122 13.33 2.88 -3.63
N HIS A 123 12.12 2.37 -3.86
CA HIS A 123 11.68 1.91 -5.19
C HIS A 123 11.74 3.01 -6.24
N ALA A 124 11.24 4.22 -5.93
CA ALA A 124 11.25 5.35 -6.88
C ALA A 124 12.66 5.74 -7.36
N ARG A 125 13.68 5.60 -6.50
CA ARG A 125 15.08 5.86 -6.87
C ARG A 125 15.62 4.84 -7.86
N HIS A 126 15.25 3.57 -7.72
CA HIS A 126 15.72 2.49 -8.60
C HIS A 126 15.00 2.49 -9.96
N SER A 127 13.78 3.01 -10.06
CA SER A 127 13.05 3.12 -11.33
C SER A 127 13.44 4.34 -12.18
N SER A 128 14.33 5.20 -11.69
CA SER A 128 14.79 6.42 -12.37
C SER A 128 16.25 6.34 -12.84
N SER A 129 16.84 5.13 -12.81
CA SER A 129 18.15 4.78 -13.36
C SER A 129 17.95 3.80 -14.51
#